data_AF-A0A6F8ZMM3-F1
#
_entry.id   AF-A0A6F8ZMM3-F1
#
_cell.length_a   1.000
_cell.length_b   1.000
_cell.length_c   1.000
_cell.angle_alpha   90.00
_cell.angle_beta   90.00
_cell.angle_gamma   90.00
#
_symmetry.space_group_name_H-M   'P 1'
#
loop_
_entity.id
_entity.type
_entity.pdbx_description
1 polymer ?
#
loop_
_entity_poly.entity_id
_entity_poly.type
_entity_poly.pdbx_seq_one_letter_code
_entity_poly.pdbx_strand_id
1 'polypeptide(L)'
;MELQRMAQKLDSLGHQSHTPRPQDDHRPQTGLHEVCEVPEDPVYPHCAEKVEFLQARWDSDPCYAFYGVDGTTCSIMTYLSEREDFCPPRPGRNHSALPWHQQPRTHKEEAEIRTTLRPLYEVFGGIQGPAGRFIRSRVERLSACWIKAGHRIRENTTKTTSLQKRVLLYPGVLSGGAGQRFGAMVDRGGPLGELVHVIGAAPGKGSCPIQRPLPFDLIYTDYHGLAHLQGAMGLAFQHYQCCFRILDSFGTEPAFNLGTYARSHGYNTLWGSWHLQPLQYMTMFPHTPDNSFLGFVSEEVMVEQEEREEEVEPGPYRKDNTAVVYGKQDYMWQGKERYLEVISQELETHGTVYQPPGHSAQLPSNIINHGLLAQDQFLQLLRRAKVFVGLGFPYEGPAPLEAIALGCVFLQPRFQPPRSSENSDFYKGKPTTRQVSSQHPYAEEFIGKPYVWTVDMTNTTDVQETVRAILRTEDFCSVSFPTWPPESALRIHLGPLGQSCASVCRRASLVCEPALFHHLNNPAAFTRLGLSCSSTDQEVDNHLFPAYSPWGRRCGLQRERLLFSCAGSDPAHRRLCPCRAHRAGQVALCPDCL
;
A
#
# COMPACT_ATOMS: atom_id res chain seq x y z
N MET A 1 -13.90 -5.56 -27.08
CA MET A 1 -15.04 -5.61 -28.03
C MET A 1 -16.07 -4.51 -27.79
N GLU A 2 -16.46 -4.18 -26.55
CA GLU A 2 -17.42 -3.09 -26.29
C GLU A 2 -16.86 -1.67 -26.51
N LEU A 3 -15.57 -1.44 -26.24
CA LEU A 3 -14.89 -0.16 -26.51
C LEU A 3 -14.85 0.22 -28.00
N GLN A 4 -14.74 -0.75 -28.91
CA GLN A 4 -14.78 -0.50 -30.36
C GLN A 4 -16.20 -0.20 -30.87
N ARG A 5 -17.24 -0.78 -30.25
CA ARG A 5 -18.64 -0.48 -30.58
C ARG A 5 -19.08 0.91 -30.10
N MET A 6 -18.42 1.49 -29.11
CA MET A 6 -18.70 2.84 -28.60
C MET A 6 -18.27 3.94 -29.58
N ALA A 7 -17.18 3.75 -30.32
CA ALA A 7 -16.68 4.75 -31.27
C ALA A 7 -17.61 4.97 -32.48
N GLN A 8 -18.28 3.91 -32.97
CA GLN A 8 -19.09 3.97 -34.19
C GLN A 8 -20.52 4.52 -33.99
N LYS A 9 -21.03 4.56 -32.75
CA LYS A 9 -22.43 4.95 -32.47
C LYS A 9 -22.64 6.44 -32.20
N LEU A 10 -21.55 7.22 -32.13
CA LEU A 10 -21.56 8.66 -31.82
C LEU A 10 -21.55 9.56 -33.07
N ASP A 11 -21.44 9.00 -34.28
CA ASP A 11 -21.33 9.79 -35.53
C ASP A 11 -22.69 10.09 -36.21
N SER A 12 -23.82 9.57 -35.71
CA SER A 12 -25.10 9.64 -36.44
C SER A 12 -26.07 10.76 -36.00
N LEU A 13 -25.68 11.70 -35.16
CA LEU A 13 -26.60 12.74 -34.64
C LEU A 13 -25.93 14.12 -34.55
N GLY A 14 -26.04 14.92 -35.62
CA GLY A 14 -25.63 16.32 -35.55
C GLY A 14 -25.66 17.06 -36.90
N HIS A 15 -26.84 17.54 -37.29
CA HIS A 15 -26.95 18.60 -38.30
C HIS A 15 -27.90 19.68 -37.78
N GLN A 16 -27.35 20.83 -37.41
CA GLN A 16 -27.99 22.14 -37.60
C GLN A 16 -26.95 23.27 -37.39
N SER A 17 -26.97 24.21 -38.33
CA SER A 17 -26.00 25.27 -38.55
C SER A 17 -26.50 26.62 -38.01
N HIS A 18 -25.60 27.41 -37.43
CA HIS A 18 -25.81 28.85 -37.20
C HIS A 18 -24.55 29.64 -37.62
N THR A 19 -24.79 30.72 -38.36
CA THR A 19 -23.81 31.63 -38.97
C THR A 19 -23.48 32.82 -38.04
N PRO A 20 -22.23 33.31 -37.98
CA PRO A 20 -21.89 34.57 -37.30
C PRO A 20 -21.69 35.76 -38.28
N ARG A 21 -21.87 36.98 -37.76
CA ARG A 21 -21.59 38.29 -38.41
C ARG A 21 -20.20 38.82 -38.01
N PRO A 22 -19.54 39.68 -38.82
CA PRO A 22 -18.15 40.10 -38.61
C PRO A 22 -18.02 41.42 -37.82
N GLN A 23 -16.91 41.59 -37.10
CA GLN A 23 -16.44 42.89 -36.60
C GLN A 23 -14.92 43.05 -36.78
N ASP A 24 -14.56 44.32 -36.97
CA ASP A 24 -13.38 44.85 -37.64
C ASP A 24 -12.01 44.61 -36.99
N ASP A 25 -11.05 44.58 -37.89
CA ASP A 25 -9.61 44.44 -37.74
C ASP A 25 -8.93 45.81 -37.49
N HIS A 26 -7.81 45.83 -36.76
CA HIS A 26 -6.63 46.69 -36.96
C HIS A 26 -5.72 46.76 -35.72
N ARG A 27 -4.61 46.02 -35.75
CA ARG A 27 -3.33 46.46 -35.16
C ARG A 27 -2.14 45.87 -35.96
N PRO A 28 -1.03 46.61 -36.14
CA PRO A 28 -0.02 46.30 -37.16
C PRO A 28 0.98 45.22 -36.72
N GLN A 29 1.23 44.28 -37.63
CA GLN A 29 2.21 43.19 -37.51
C GLN A 29 3.64 43.67 -37.80
N THR A 30 4.59 43.32 -36.93
CA THR A 30 6.02 43.21 -37.27
C THR A 30 6.55 41.92 -36.66
N GLY A 31 7.01 40.98 -37.50
CA GLY A 31 7.64 39.73 -37.08
C GLY A 31 7.92 38.83 -38.26
N LEU A 32 9.18 38.44 -38.46
CA LEU A 32 9.61 37.51 -39.51
C LEU A 32 8.78 36.21 -39.45
N HIS A 33 8.18 35.82 -40.58
CA HIS A 33 7.48 34.54 -40.72
C HIS A 33 8.49 33.38 -40.64
N GLU A 34 8.52 32.70 -39.49
CA GLU A 34 9.12 31.38 -39.35
C GLU A 34 8.33 30.40 -40.25
N VAL A 35 8.99 29.75 -41.21
CA VAL A 35 8.33 28.76 -42.09
C VAL A 35 8.53 27.36 -41.48
N CYS A 36 7.44 26.72 -41.07
CA CYS A 36 7.46 25.35 -40.54
C CYS A 36 6.91 24.38 -41.59
N GLU A 37 7.72 23.38 -41.95
CA GLU A 37 7.31 22.26 -42.80
C GLU A 37 6.73 21.14 -41.93
N VAL A 38 5.64 20.53 -42.40
CA VAL A 38 4.92 19.48 -41.67
C VAL A 38 5.65 18.15 -41.89
N PRO A 39 6.13 17.47 -40.83
CA PRO A 39 6.90 16.24 -40.97
C PRO A 39 6.02 15.03 -41.32
N GLU A 40 6.50 14.21 -42.23
CA GLU A 40 5.99 12.84 -42.44
C GLU A 40 6.79 11.88 -41.54
N ASP A 41 6.30 11.64 -40.32
CA ASP A 41 6.94 10.75 -39.35
C ASP A 41 6.08 9.49 -39.13
N PRO A 42 6.60 8.27 -39.36
CA PRO A 42 5.88 7.01 -39.11
C PRO A 42 5.40 6.83 -37.66
N VAL A 43 6.06 7.48 -36.69
CA VAL A 43 5.66 7.48 -35.27
C VAL A 43 4.47 8.40 -35.02
N TYR A 44 4.27 9.42 -35.87
CA TYR A 44 3.21 10.43 -35.80
C TYR A 44 2.38 10.46 -37.09
N PRO A 45 1.68 9.36 -37.44
CA PRO A 45 1.04 9.19 -38.74
C PRO A 45 -0.12 10.16 -39.01
N HIS A 46 -0.62 10.86 -37.98
CA HIS A 46 -1.74 11.79 -38.06
C HIS A 46 -1.33 13.27 -37.99
N CYS A 47 -0.02 13.58 -37.95
CA CYS A 47 0.44 14.97 -37.84
C CYS A 47 -0.07 15.84 -39.00
N ALA A 48 0.13 15.38 -40.23
CA ALA A 48 -0.24 16.15 -41.42
C ALA A 48 -1.74 16.43 -41.53
N GLU A 49 -2.57 15.40 -41.34
CA GLU A 49 -4.03 15.51 -41.37
C GLU A 49 -4.55 16.47 -40.30
N LYS A 50 -3.96 16.45 -39.10
CA LYS A 50 -4.35 17.35 -38.02
C LYS A 50 -3.88 18.79 -38.22
N VAL A 51 -2.69 18.99 -38.79
CA VAL A 51 -2.22 20.34 -39.15
C VAL A 51 -3.19 20.94 -40.17
N GLU A 52 -3.56 20.18 -41.21
CA GLU A 52 -4.52 20.61 -42.23
C GLU A 52 -5.90 20.92 -41.60
N PHE A 53 -6.39 20.07 -40.70
CA PHE A 53 -7.63 20.31 -39.98
C PHE A 53 -7.61 21.63 -39.20
N LEU A 54 -6.55 21.89 -38.44
CA LEU A 54 -6.45 23.12 -37.65
C LEU A 54 -6.18 24.34 -38.52
N GLN A 55 -5.46 24.22 -39.64
CA GLN A 55 -5.33 25.35 -40.58
C GLN A 55 -6.70 25.82 -41.09
N ALA A 56 -7.63 24.88 -41.32
CA ALA A 56 -8.97 25.19 -41.79
C ALA A 56 -9.97 25.57 -40.69
N ARG A 57 -9.71 25.20 -39.42
CA ARG A 57 -10.72 25.28 -38.34
C ARG A 57 -10.17 25.70 -36.98
N TRP A 58 -9.00 26.29 -36.88
CA TRP A 58 -8.48 26.76 -35.59
C TRP A 58 -9.34 27.89 -34.98
N ASP A 59 -10.11 28.62 -35.78
CA ASP A 59 -11.05 29.63 -35.31
C ASP A 59 -12.41 29.04 -34.90
N SER A 60 -12.66 27.76 -35.22
CA SER A 60 -13.91 27.07 -34.87
C SER A 60 -14.09 26.91 -33.37
N ASP A 61 -13.00 26.99 -32.60
CA ASP A 61 -13.01 26.96 -31.15
C ASP A 61 -12.00 27.98 -30.60
N PRO A 62 -12.43 28.95 -29.76
CA PRO A 62 -11.54 29.91 -29.10
C PRO A 62 -10.38 29.28 -28.30
N CYS A 63 -10.43 27.99 -27.98
CA CYS A 63 -9.36 27.28 -27.25
C CYS A 63 -8.03 27.23 -28.01
N TYR A 64 -8.06 27.13 -29.34
CA TYR A 64 -6.84 27.08 -30.12
C TYR A 64 -6.10 28.42 -30.02
N ALA A 65 -6.84 29.53 -30.17
CA ALA A 65 -6.31 30.87 -29.93
C ALA A 65 -5.76 31.05 -28.51
N PHE A 66 -6.45 30.48 -27.50
CA PHE A 66 -5.98 30.50 -26.10
C PHE A 66 -4.63 29.79 -25.92
N TYR A 67 -4.39 28.67 -26.59
CA TYR A 67 -3.10 27.96 -26.56
C TYR A 67 -2.05 28.54 -27.51
N GLY A 68 -2.31 29.71 -28.09
CA GLY A 68 -1.37 30.44 -28.95
C GLY A 68 -1.39 30.00 -30.41
N VAL A 69 -2.44 29.27 -30.85
CA VAL A 69 -2.68 28.99 -32.26
C VAL A 69 -3.23 30.26 -32.91
N ASP A 70 -2.50 30.78 -33.88
CA ASP A 70 -2.82 32.01 -34.62
C ASP A 70 -3.13 31.72 -36.10
N GLY A 71 -3.34 30.45 -36.45
CA GLY A 71 -3.58 29.98 -37.81
C GLY A 71 -2.31 29.71 -38.62
N THR A 72 -1.13 30.10 -38.13
CA THR A 72 0.13 29.75 -38.79
C THR A 72 0.47 28.27 -38.61
N THR A 73 1.09 27.64 -39.61
CA THR A 73 1.55 26.24 -39.54
C THR A 73 2.44 26.02 -38.32
N CYS A 74 3.30 26.97 -37.98
CA CYS A 74 4.19 26.87 -36.82
C CYS A 74 3.44 26.84 -35.49
N SER A 75 2.43 27.69 -35.30
CA SER A 75 1.66 27.70 -34.04
C SER A 75 0.80 26.44 -33.91
N ILE A 76 0.23 25.97 -35.02
CA ILE A 76 -0.54 24.71 -35.10
C ILE A 76 0.35 23.51 -34.79
N MET A 77 1.52 23.39 -35.43
CA MET A 77 2.46 22.31 -35.16
C MET A 77 2.99 22.36 -33.73
N THR A 78 3.20 23.55 -33.16
CA THR A 78 3.60 23.70 -31.75
C THR A 78 2.50 23.17 -30.83
N TYR A 79 1.24 23.53 -31.09
CA TYR A 79 0.10 23.01 -30.35
C TYR A 79 -0.05 21.48 -30.48
N LEU A 80 0.01 20.95 -31.70
CA LEU A 80 -0.15 19.51 -31.95
C LEU A 80 1.02 18.67 -31.41
N SER A 81 2.22 19.23 -31.31
CA SER A 81 3.37 18.54 -30.71
C SER A 81 3.38 18.66 -29.19
N GLU A 82 3.13 19.85 -28.63
CA GLU A 82 3.28 20.10 -27.19
C GLU A 82 2.02 19.85 -26.35
N ARG A 83 0.83 19.79 -26.96
CA ARG A 83 -0.46 19.64 -26.26
C ARG A 83 -1.20 18.38 -26.63
N GLU A 84 -1.17 17.97 -27.90
CA GLU A 84 -1.93 16.81 -28.34
C GLU A 84 -1.09 15.58 -28.74
N ASP A 85 0.24 15.67 -28.77
CA ASP A 85 1.18 14.59 -29.16
C ASP A 85 0.84 13.95 -30.53
N PHE A 86 0.32 14.74 -31.47
CA PHE A 86 0.07 14.31 -32.84
C PHE A 86 1.21 14.67 -33.79
N CYS A 87 2.16 15.51 -33.37
CA CYS A 87 3.31 15.91 -34.18
C CYS A 87 4.63 15.79 -33.39
N PRO A 88 5.77 15.59 -34.07
CA PRO A 88 7.09 15.58 -33.43
C PRO A 88 7.41 16.90 -32.70
N PRO A 89 8.12 16.87 -31.56
CA PRO A 89 8.58 18.06 -30.85
C PRO A 89 9.48 18.95 -31.72
N ARG A 90 9.29 20.28 -31.67
CA ARG A 90 10.09 21.23 -32.48
C ARG A 90 11.49 21.48 -31.88
N PRO A 91 12.58 21.43 -32.67
CA PRO A 91 13.92 21.78 -32.19
C PRO A 91 14.06 23.28 -31.88
N GLY A 92 14.60 23.64 -30.71
CA GLY A 92 15.11 25.00 -30.44
C GLY A 92 14.20 25.97 -29.69
N ARG A 93 13.03 25.57 -29.18
CA ARG A 93 12.23 26.41 -28.26
C ARG A 93 12.45 25.99 -26.81
N ASN A 94 12.97 26.91 -25.99
CA ASN A 94 12.95 26.77 -24.54
C ASN A 94 11.49 26.82 -24.07
N HIS A 95 11.06 25.78 -23.35
CA HIS A 95 9.73 25.63 -22.77
C HIS A 95 9.40 26.84 -21.87
N SER A 96 8.82 27.88 -22.45
CA SER A 96 8.35 29.04 -21.71
C SER A 96 7.00 28.66 -21.14
N ALA A 97 6.92 28.60 -19.81
CA ALA A 97 5.67 28.32 -19.12
C ALA A 97 4.57 29.30 -19.55
N LEU A 98 3.37 28.77 -19.79
CA LEU A 98 2.18 29.56 -20.11
C LEU A 98 1.95 30.67 -19.06
N PRO A 99 1.36 31.83 -19.43
CA PRO A 99 1.25 33.04 -18.59
C PRO A 99 0.52 32.88 -17.23
N TRP A 100 -0.06 31.72 -16.95
CA TRP A 100 -0.85 31.44 -15.76
C TRP A 100 -0.16 30.48 -14.79
N HIS A 101 1.17 30.42 -14.79
CA HIS A 101 1.91 29.87 -13.65
C HIS A 101 1.48 30.61 -12.37
N GLN A 102 0.52 29.97 -11.69
CA GLN A 102 0.12 30.11 -10.30
C GLN A 102 -0.05 31.55 -9.80
N GLN A 103 -1.29 31.97 -9.58
CA GLN A 103 -1.57 32.42 -8.22
C GLN A 103 -1.92 31.16 -7.42
N PRO A 104 -1.04 30.68 -6.52
CA PRO A 104 -1.46 29.74 -5.50
C PRO A 104 -2.67 30.39 -4.82
N ARG A 105 -3.80 29.67 -4.76
CA ARG A 105 -4.87 30.12 -3.87
C ARG A 105 -4.24 30.27 -2.50
N THR A 106 -4.21 31.48 -1.97
CA THR A 106 -3.82 31.73 -0.59
C THR A 106 -4.93 31.18 0.29
N HIS A 107 -4.96 29.86 0.46
CA HIS A 107 -5.70 29.24 1.55
C HIS A 107 -5.07 29.77 2.83
N LYS A 108 -5.77 30.70 3.50
CA LYS A 108 -5.31 31.34 4.73
C LYS A 108 -5.59 30.51 5.99
N GLU A 109 -6.28 29.39 5.83
CA GLU A 109 -6.66 28.51 6.93
C GLU A 109 -5.58 27.46 7.18
N GLU A 110 -5.21 27.30 8.45
CA GLU A 110 -4.29 26.28 8.90
C GLU A 110 -5.04 24.93 9.04
N ALA A 111 -4.39 23.84 8.65
CA ALA A 111 -4.93 22.51 8.82
C ALA A 111 -4.87 22.08 10.30
N GLU A 112 -6.00 21.66 10.84
CA GLU A 112 -6.11 21.12 12.21
C GLU A 112 -6.24 19.59 12.19
N ILE A 113 -5.51 18.92 13.08
CA ILE A 113 -5.66 17.49 13.33
C ILE A 113 -6.98 17.22 14.06
N ARG A 114 -7.95 16.63 13.35
CA ARG A 114 -9.24 16.23 13.93
C ARG A 114 -9.07 15.02 14.85
N THR A 115 -9.67 15.10 16.03
CA THR A 115 -9.75 14.00 17.00
C THR A 115 -11.15 13.40 17.12
N THR A 116 -11.97 13.60 16.09
CA THR A 116 -13.32 13.03 15.98
C THR A 116 -13.62 12.68 14.53
N LEU A 117 -14.41 11.62 14.34
CA LEU A 117 -14.83 11.13 13.03
C LEU A 117 -16.24 11.62 12.62
N ARG A 118 -16.92 12.42 13.45
CA ARG A 118 -18.30 12.90 13.16
C ARG A 118 -18.42 13.56 11.77
N PRO A 119 -17.54 14.50 11.35
CA PRO A 119 -17.62 15.09 10.02
C PRO A 119 -17.41 14.08 8.89
N LEU A 120 -16.66 13.00 9.14
CA LEU A 120 -16.41 11.96 8.14
C LEU A 120 -17.65 11.07 7.93
N TYR A 121 -18.40 10.78 8.99
CA TYR A 121 -19.65 10.01 8.89
C TYR A 121 -20.72 10.74 8.08
N GLU A 122 -20.75 12.07 8.13
CA GLU A 122 -21.64 12.89 7.29
C GLU A 122 -21.29 12.75 5.81
N VAL A 123 -19.99 12.72 5.47
CA VAL A 123 -19.51 12.47 4.10
C VAL A 123 -19.91 11.06 3.63
N PHE A 124 -19.80 10.05 4.48
CA PHE A 124 -20.23 8.69 4.15
C PHE A 124 -21.74 8.54 3.96
N GLY A 125 -22.56 9.43 4.54
CA GLY A 125 -24.00 9.48 4.28
C GLY A 125 -24.35 9.63 2.79
N GLY A 126 -23.44 10.20 1.99
CA GLY A 126 -23.59 10.34 0.54
C GLY A 126 -23.19 9.10 -0.28
N ILE A 127 -22.47 8.13 0.28
CA ILE A 127 -21.94 6.96 -0.46
C ILE A 127 -22.94 5.79 -0.34
N GLN A 128 -23.82 5.65 -1.33
CA GLN A 128 -24.84 4.61 -1.35
C GLN A 128 -24.32 3.27 -1.89
N GLY A 129 -24.92 2.17 -1.43
CA GLY A 129 -24.65 0.81 -1.93
C GLY A 129 -23.74 -0.05 -1.04
N PRO A 130 -23.48 -1.31 -1.44
CA PRO A 130 -22.73 -2.27 -0.62
C PRO A 130 -21.31 -1.81 -0.25
N ALA A 131 -20.59 -1.18 -1.18
CA ALA A 131 -19.23 -0.69 -0.95
C ALA A 131 -19.19 0.46 0.07
N GLY A 132 -20.13 1.42 -0.01
CA GLY A 132 -20.25 2.50 0.96
C GLY A 132 -20.55 1.99 2.37
N ARG A 133 -21.48 1.01 2.49
CA ARG A 133 -21.76 0.33 3.76
C ARG A 133 -20.54 -0.39 4.32
N PHE A 134 -19.77 -1.08 3.47
CA PHE A 134 -18.54 -1.76 3.89
C PHE A 134 -17.51 -0.78 4.43
N ILE A 135 -17.21 0.31 3.70
CA ILE A 135 -16.24 1.33 4.11
C ILE A 135 -16.66 1.96 5.43
N ARG A 136 -17.92 2.40 5.53
CA ARG A 136 -18.47 3.00 6.74
C ARG A 136 -18.36 2.05 7.94
N SER A 137 -18.79 0.81 7.77
CA SER A 137 -18.73 -0.20 8.83
C SER A 137 -17.29 -0.47 9.29
N ARG A 138 -16.32 -0.51 8.37
CA ARG A 138 -14.90 -0.65 8.73
C ARG A 138 -14.38 0.56 9.51
N VAL A 139 -14.71 1.79 9.09
CA VAL A 139 -14.28 3.00 9.81
C VAL A 139 -14.89 3.07 11.20
N GLU A 140 -16.16 2.67 11.35
CA GLU A 140 -16.83 2.58 12.66
C GLU A 140 -16.11 1.59 13.58
N ARG A 141 -15.75 0.39 13.09
CA ARG A 141 -15.00 -0.61 13.87
C ARG A 141 -13.59 -0.14 14.27
N LEU A 142 -12.91 0.61 13.41
CA LEU A 142 -11.57 1.17 13.70
C LEU A 142 -11.59 2.53 14.40
N SER A 143 -12.78 3.05 14.74
CA SER A 143 -12.95 4.45 15.15
C SER A 143 -12.14 4.82 16.39
N ALA A 144 -12.12 3.97 17.42
CA ALA A 144 -11.36 4.24 18.64
C ALA A 144 -9.83 4.29 18.37
N CYS A 145 -9.30 3.41 17.52
CA CYS A 145 -7.88 3.44 17.11
C CYS A 145 -7.55 4.73 16.38
N TRP A 146 -8.39 5.14 15.42
CA TRP A 146 -8.18 6.37 14.65
C TRP A 146 -8.27 7.62 15.53
N ILE A 147 -9.21 7.67 16.47
CA ILE A 147 -9.34 8.79 17.41
C ILE A 147 -8.11 8.85 18.32
N LYS A 148 -7.70 7.72 18.91
CA LYS A 148 -6.50 7.61 19.75
C LYS A 148 -5.23 8.03 19.00
N ALA A 149 -5.08 7.60 17.74
CA ALA A 149 -3.98 8.01 16.88
C ALA A 149 -4.02 9.51 16.58
N GLY A 150 -5.20 10.07 16.29
CA GLY A 150 -5.39 11.51 16.08
C GLY A 150 -4.97 12.34 17.29
N HIS A 151 -5.33 11.90 18.51
CA HIS A 151 -4.88 12.53 19.76
C HIS A 151 -3.35 12.52 19.89
N ARG A 152 -2.71 11.34 19.70
CA ARG A 152 -1.25 11.19 19.79
C ARG A 152 -0.50 12.04 18.75
N ILE A 153 -1.01 12.10 17.52
CA ILE A 153 -0.42 12.93 16.45
C ILE A 153 -0.52 14.41 16.84
N ARG A 154 -1.68 14.85 17.33
CA ARG A 154 -1.89 16.24 17.74
C ARG A 154 -0.97 16.64 18.90
N GLU A 155 -0.76 15.76 19.88
CA GLU A 155 0.15 15.99 21.01
C GLU A 155 1.62 16.06 20.58
N ASN A 156 2.03 15.23 19.63
CA ASN A 156 3.43 15.14 19.18
C ASN A 156 3.78 16.14 18.06
N THR A 157 2.80 16.78 17.43
CA THR A 157 3.05 17.74 16.35
C THR A 157 3.39 19.12 16.94
N THR A 158 4.68 19.41 17.04
CA THR A 158 5.16 20.74 17.41
C THR A 158 4.99 21.73 16.25
N LYS A 159 3.89 22.51 16.25
CA LYS A 159 3.67 23.74 15.45
C LYS A 159 4.20 23.76 14.00
N THR A 160 4.11 22.67 13.25
CA THR A 160 4.23 22.73 11.79
C THR A 160 2.88 23.18 11.24
N THR A 161 2.76 24.49 10.99
CA THR A 161 1.59 25.08 10.32
C THR A 161 1.55 24.60 8.88
N SER A 162 0.73 23.57 8.62
CA SER A 162 0.40 23.16 7.24
C SER A 162 -0.87 23.87 6.81
N LEU A 163 -0.89 24.36 5.57
CA LEU A 163 -2.09 25.01 5.03
C LEU A 163 -3.15 23.95 4.72
N GLN A 164 -4.40 24.26 5.05
CA GLN A 164 -5.52 23.40 4.72
C GLN A 164 -5.69 23.32 3.19
N LYS A 165 -5.76 22.08 2.68
CA LYS A 165 -5.98 21.79 1.26
C LYS A 165 -7.41 21.33 0.99
N ARG A 166 -7.94 21.69 -0.17
CA ARG A 166 -9.16 21.10 -0.74
C ARG A 166 -8.79 19.85 -1.53
N VAL A 167 -9.21 18.69 -1.03
CA VAL A 167 -8.88 17.39 -1.64
C VAL A 167 -10.13 16.77 -2.24
N LEU A 168 -10.04 16.36 -3.50
CA LEU A 168 -11.05 15.50 -4.13
C LEU A 168 -10.64 14.04 -3.96
N LEU A 169 -11.56 13.21 -3.47
CA LEU A 169 -11.44 11.75 -3.48
C LEU A 169 -12.45 11.18 -4.47
N TYR A 170 -11.96 10.58 -5.55
CA TYR A 170 -12.79 10.03 -6.62
C TYR A 170 -12.43 8.56 -6.90
N PRO A 171 -13.07 7.59 -6.23
CA PRO A 171 -12.86 6.17 -6.47
C PRO A 171 -13.63 5.73 -7.72
N GLY A 172 -12.97 5.75 -8.88
CA GLY A 172 -13.58 5.39 -10.17
C GLY A 172 -14.15 3.98 -10.19
N VAL A 173 -13.54 3.04 -9.46
CA VAL A 173 -14.04 1.67 -9.31
C VAL A 173 -15.46 1.58 -8.74
N LEU A 174 -15.91 2.58 -7.96
CA LEU A 174 -17.26 2.61 -7.37
C LEU A 174 -18.32 3.23 -8.30
N SER A 175 -17.90 3.83 -9.41
CA SER A 175 -18.78 4.57 -10.32
C SER A 175 -19.52 3.71 -11.37
N GLY A 176 -19.36 2.38 -11.32
CA GLY A 176 -20.11 1.42 -12.15
C GLY A 176 -19.64 1.34 -13.61
N GLY A 177 -20.34 0.54 -14.45
CA GLY A 177 -20.04 0.42 -15.87
C GLY A 177 -20.33 1.72 -16.64
N ALA A 178 -19.39 2.13 -17.50
CA ALA A 178 -19.51 3.26 -18.43
C ALA A 178 -19.98 4.60 -17.82
N GLY A 179 -19.54 4.93 -16.60
CA GLY A 179 -19.83 6.24 -16.00
C GLY A 179 -21.32 6.52 -15.74
N GLN A 180 -22.21 5.51 -15.77
CA GLN A 180 -23.64 5.71 -15.52
C GLN A 180 -23.92 6.30 -14.12
N ARG A 181 -23.11 5.94 -13.10
CA ARG A 181 -23.21 6.60 -11.79
C ARG A 181 -22.48 7.93 -11.73
N PHE A 182 -21.49 8.18 -12.61
CA PHE A 182 -20.90 9.51 -12.75
C PHE A 182 -22.00 10.49 -13.17
N GLY A 183 -22.78 10.14 -14.22
CA GLY A 183 -23.99 10.84 -14.65
C GLY A 183 -25.03 11.06 -13.54
N ALA A 184 -25.44 10.00 -12.83
CA ALA A 184 -26.46 10.12 -11.78
C ALA A 184 -25.97 10.83 -10.50
N MET A 185 -24.66 10.91 -10.24
CA MET A 185 -24.06 11.69 -9.15
C MET A 185 -23.91 13.18 -9.53
N VAL A 186 -23.97 13.53 -10.81
CA VAL A 186 -24.01 14.93 -11.32
C VAL A 186 -25.27 15.65 -10.82
N ASP A 187 -26.41 14.98 -10.85
CA ASP A 187 -27.72 15.59 -10.58
C ASP A 187 -27.98 15.88 -9.09
N ARG A 188 -27.17 15.34 -8.17
CA ARG A 188 -27.46 15.37 -6.72
C ARG A 188 -26.71 16.46 -5.94
N GLY A 189 -25.77 17.18 -6.55
CA GLY A 189 -24.99 18.25 -5.90
C GLY A 189 -23.97 17.73 -4.86
N GLY A 190 -22.75 18.29 -4.84
CA GLY A 190 -21.63 17.88 -3.98
C GLY A 190 -20.27 18.23 -4.62
N PRO A 191 -19.11 17.84 -4.04
CA PRO A 191 -17.79 18.13 -4.62
C PRO A 191 -17.60 17.61 -6.05
N LEU A 192 -18.23 16.50 -6.40
CA LEU A 192 -18.29 15.96 -7.76
C LEU A 192 -19.27 16.73 -8.66
N GLY A 193 -20.34 17.30 -8.11
CA GLY A 193 -21.22 18.24 -8.82
C GLY A 193 -20.54 19.58 -9.08
N GLU A 194 -19.73 20.10 -8.14
CA GLU A 194 -18.85 21.25 -8.37
C GLU A 194 -17.79 20.94 -9.43
N LEU A 195 -17.18 19.76 -9.36
CA LEU A 195 -16.23 19.27 -10.36
C LEU A 195 -16.89 19.22 -11.74
N VAL A 196 -18.08 18.64 -11.88
CA VAL A 196 -18.81 18.61 -13.15
C VAL A 196 -19.35 19.98 -13.56
N HIS A 197 -19.62 20.92 -12.65
CA HIS A 197 -19.94 22.30 -13.02
C HIS A 197 -18.71 23.07 -13.54
N VAL A 198 -17.51 22.73 -13.05
CA VAL A 198 -16.23 23.30 -13.49
C VAL A 198 -15.72 22.61 -14.77
N ILE A 199 -15.94 21.30 -14.90
CA ILE A 199 -15.51 20.46 -16.02
C ILE A 199 -16.56 20.39 -17.13
N GLY A 200 -17.84 20.54 -16.80
CA GLY A 200 -18.97 20.32 -17.68
C GLY A 200 -19.54 21.61 -18.24
N ALA A 201 -19.12 21.95 -19.45
CA ALA A 201 -20.03 22.29 -20.55
C ALA A 201 -19.23 22.48 -21.85
N ALA A 202 -19.17 21.43 -22.66
CA ALA A 202 -19.31 21.59 -24.11
C ALA A 202 -19.98 20.35 -24.70
N PRO A 203 -21.08 20.50 -25.47
CA PRO A 203 -21.57 19.46 -26.37
C PRO A 203 -20.59 19.38 -27.54
N GLY A 204 -19.45 18.74 -27.31
CA GLY A 204 -18.34 18.62 -28.24
C GLY A 204 -17.32 17.66 -27.66
N LYS A 205 -16.74 16.78 -28.47
CA LYS A 205 -15.87 15.67 -28.09
C LYS A 205 -14.54 16.14 -27.42
N GLY A 206 -14.57 16.77 -26.25
CA GLY A 206 -13.41 17.00 -25.38
C GLY A 206 -12.31 17.95 -25.91
N SER A 207 -12.59 18.79 -26.91
CA SER A 207 -11.60 19.68 -27.54
C SER A 207 -11.31 20.99 -26.78
N CYS A 208 -12.05 21.27 -25.71
CA CYS A 208 -12.02 22.57 -25.03
C CYS A 208 -11.73 22.40 -23.52
N PRO A 209 -10.74 23.11 -22.92
CA PRO A 209 -10.37 22.98 -21.52
C PRO A 209 -11.43 23.57 -20.57
N ILE A 210 -11.34 23.20 -19.28
CA ILE A 210 -12.22 23.70 -18.22
C ILE A 210 -12.24 25.24 -18.17
N GLN A 211 -13.44 25.84 -18.13
CA GLN A 211 -13.61 27.30 -18.17
C GLN A 211 -13.16 28.02 -16.88
N ARG A 212 -12.94 27.26 -15.79
CA ARG A 212 -12.53 27.78 -14.49
C ARG A 212 -11.46 26.87 -13.88
N PRO A 213 -10.53 27.41 -13.06
CA PRO A 213 -9.56 26.58 -12.35
C PRO A 213 -10.23 25.53 -11.48
N LEU A 214 -9.65 24.33 -11.40
CA LEU A 214 -10.15 23.30 -10.49
C LEU A 214 -10.19 23.84 -9.06
N PRO A 215 -11.27 23.56 -8.31
CA PRO A 215 -11.39 24.06 -6.95
C PRO A 215 -10.59 23.22 -5.93
N PHE A 216 -9.78 22.26 -6.38
CA PHE A 216 -9.07 21.27 -5.57
C PHE A 216 -7.55 21.41 -5.74
N ASP A 217 -6.81 21.27 -4.65
CA ASP A 217 -5.34 21.26 -4.65
C ASP A 217 -4.78 19.86 -4.97
N LEU A 218 -5.49 18.80 -4.57
CA LEU A 218 -5.11 17.41 -4.77
C LEU A 218 -6.32 16.55 -5.18
N ILE A 219 -6.06 15.54 -6.00
CA ILE A 219 -7.07 14.58 -6.46
C ILE A 219 -6.55 13.16 -6.25
N TYR A 220 -7.20 12.42 -5.36
CA TYR A 220 -6.93 10.99 -5.16
C TYR A 220 -7.92 10.18 -5.98
N THR A 221 -7.42 9.29 -6.84
CA THR A 221 -8.25 8.47 -7.73
C THR A 221 -7.57 7.14 -8.07
N ASP A 222 -8.25 6.29 -8.84
CA ASP A 222 -7.74 5.03 -9.38
C ASP A 222 -7.67 5.11 -10.92
N TYR A 223 -7.21 4.06 -11.60
CA TYR A 223 -7.13 4.04 -13.06
C TYR A 223 -8.45 4.30 -13.77
N HIS A 224 -9.56 3.78 -13.23
CA HIS A 224 -10.88 4.01 -13.82
C HIS A 224 -11.29 5.47 -13.68
N GLY A 225 -11.03 6.05 -12.51
CA GLY A 225 -11.34 7.45 -12.26
C GLY A 225 -10.44 8.38 -13.07
N LEU A 226 -9.19 8.00 -13.29
CA LEU A 226 -8.26 8.72 -14.17
C LEU A 226 -8.79 8.75 -15.61
N ALA A 227 -9.28 7.63 -16.14
CA ALA A 227 -9.89 7.56 -17.46
C ALA A 227 -11.17 8.41 -17.57
N HIS A 228 -12.03 8.39 -16.55
CA HIS A 228 -13.22 9.24 -16.51
C HIS A 228 -12.86 10.73 -16.48
N LEU A 229 -11.89 11.10 -15.64
CA LEU A 229 -11.42 12.49 -15.52
C LEU A 229 -10.73 12.96 -16.80
N GLN A 230 -9.91 12.14 -17.44
CA GLN A 230 -9.31 12.46 -18.73
C GLN A 230 -10.40 12.69 -19.80
N GLY A 231 -11.38 11.78 -19.88
CA GLY A 231 -12.50 11.91 -20.82
C GLY A 231 -13.33 13.17 -20.61
N ALA A 232 -13.49 13.62 -19.35
CA ALA A 232 -14.26 14.81 -19.01
C ALA A 232 -13.44 16.11 -19.14
N MET A 233 -12.15 16.09 -18.77
CA MET A 233 -11.27 17.27 -18.76
C MET A 233 -10.63 17.58 -20.11
N GLY A 234 -10.55 16.60 -21.02
CA GLY A 234 -9.86 16.73 -22.30
C GLY A 234 -8.41 17.21 -22.10
N LEU A 235 -8.01 18.24 -22.84
CA LEU A 235 -6.66 18.80 -22.79
C LEU A 235 -6.29 19.43 -21.44
N ALA A 236 -7.27 19.88 -20.67
CA ALA A 236 -7.01 20.41 -19.33
C ALA A 236 -6.44 19.34 -18.38
N PHE A 237 -6.66 18.05 -18.67
CA PHE A 237 -6.11 16.96 -17.89
C PHE A 237 -4.59 17.07 -17.71
N GLN A 238 -3.86 17.37 -18.79
CA GLN A 238 -2.41 17.53 -18.77
C GLN A 238 -1.97 18.67 -17.84
N HIS A 239 -2.71 19.78 -17.83
CA HIS A 239 -2.40 20.93 -16.99
C HIS A 239 -2.48 20.60 -15.48
N TYR A 240 -3.41 19.72 -15.09
CA TYR A 240 -3.61 19.32 -13.69
C TYR A 240 -2.92 18.01 -13.32
N GLN A 241 -2.03 17.49 -14.16
CA GLN A 241 -1.36 16.22 -13.91
C GLN A 241 -0.70 16.17 -12.52
N CYS A 242 -0.07 17.25 -12.08
CA CYS A 242 0.61 17.34 -10.79
C CYS A 242 -0.31 17.19 -9.55
N CYS A 243 -1.62 17.42 -9.71
CA CYS A 243 -2.61 17.30 -8.64
C CYS A 243 -2.98 15.84 -8.35
N PHE A 244 -2.77 14.92 -9.29
CA PHE A 244 -3.24 13.54 -9.15
C PHE A 244 -2.36 12.71 -8.21
N ARG A 245 -3.02 11.84 -7.44
CA ARG A 245 -2.42 10.74 -6.67
C ARG A 245 -3.20 9.48 -7.01
N ILE A 246 -2.52 8.51 -7.62
CA ILE A 246 -3.17 7.36 -8.26
C ILE A 246 -2.99 6.13 -7.39
N LEU A 247 -4.07 5.61 -6.83
CA LEU A 247 -4.08 4.34 -6.13
C LEU A 247 -3.88 3.22 -7.16
N ASP A 248 -2.70 2.61 -7.14
CA ASP A 248 -2.28 1.55 -8.04
C ASP A 248 -1.61 0.44 -7.23
N SER A 249 -2.40 -0.57 -6.86
CA SER A 249 -1.98 -1.59 -5.89
C SER A 249 -0.68 -2.29 -6.26
N PHE A 250 -0.46 -2.58 -7.55
CA PHE A 250 0.68 -3.37 -8.04
C PHE A 250 1.84 -2.51 -8.58
N GLY A 251 1.63 -1.20 -8.70
CA GLY A 251 2.63 -0.24 -9.15
C GLY A 251 2.79 -0.17 -10.66
N THR A 252 3.43 0.92 -11.07
CA THR A 252 3.69 1.31 -12.45
C THR A 252 5.15 1.68 -12.60
N GLU A 253 5.88 0.89 -13.39
CA GLU A 253 7.27 1.17 -13.74
C GLU A 253 7.34 2.26 -14.83
N PRO A 254 8.39 3.10 -14.84
CA PRO A 254 8.55 4.18 -15.82
C PRO A 254 8.43 3.72 -17.28
N ALA A 255 8.93 2.52 -17.59
CA ALA A 255 8.90 1.93 -18.93
C ALA A 255 7.48 1.77 -19.50
N PHE A 256 6.46 1.60 -18.64
CA PHE A 256 5.06 1.47 -19.03
C PHE A 256 4.27 2.78 -18.90
N ASN A 257 4.83 3.79 -18.22
CA ASN A 257 4.18 5.07 -17.98
C ASN A 257 4.32 6.05 -19.16
N LEU A 258 5.47 6.03 -19.85
CA LEU A 258 5.71 6.83 -21.06
C LEU A 258 5.25 6.04 -22.29
N GLY A 259 4.12 6.43 -22.89
CA GLY A 259 3.44 5.63 -23.92
C GLY A 259 4.23 5.47 -25.23
N THR A 260 5.02 6.48 -25.61
CA THR A 260 5.93 6.41 -26.78
C THR A 260 7.09 5.43 -26.54
N TYR A 261 7.67 5.45 -25.34
CA TYR A 261 8.71 4.51 -24.93
C TYR A 261 8.18 3.08 -24.86
N ALA A 262 7.02 2.88 -24.24
CA ALA A 262 6.39 1.57 -24.12
C ALA A 262 6.16 0.92 -25.50
N ARG A 263 5.58 1.68 -26.45
CA ARG A 263 5.33 1.22 -27.82
C ARG A 263 6.60 0.90 -28.59
N SER A 264 7.60 1.79 -28.55
CA SER A 264 8.87 1.61 -29.29
C SER A 264 9.70 0.43 -28.78
N HIS A 265 9.52 0.00 -27.53
CA HIS A 265 10.25 -1.10 -26.91
C HIS A 265 9.42 -2.37 -26.73
N GLY A 266 8.21 -2.43 -27.33
CA GLY A 266 7.36 -3.61 -27.31
C GLY A 266 6.69 -3.92 -25.97
N TYR A 267 6.65 -2.96 -25.03
CA TYR A 267 5.92 -3.11 -23.77
C TYR A 267 4.42 -2.96 -23.99
N ASN A 268 3.68 -4.07 -23.85
CA ASN A 268 2.23 -4.10 -23.97
C ASN A 268 1.57 -3.93 -22.58
N THR A 269 0.79 -2.88 -22.40
CA THR A 269 0.06 -2.59 -21.16
C THR A 269 -1.38 -2.16 -21.45
N LEU A 270 -2.30 -2.53 -20.56
CA LEU A 270 -3.70 -2.06 -20.57
C LEU A 270 -3.95 -0.90 -19.59
N TRP A 271 -3.00 -0.60 -18.70
CA TRP A 271 -3.20 0.32 -17.57
C TRP A 271 -2.27 1.54 -17.58
N GLY A 272 -1.03 1.44 -18.04
CA GLY A 272 -0.04 2.54 -18.09
C GLY A 272 -0.30 3.66 -19.12
N SER A 273 0.77 4.32 -19.58
CA SER A 273 0.76 5.41 -20.57
C SER A 273 0.13 6.75 -20.13
N TRP A 274 0.20 7.10 -18.84
CA TRP A 274 -0.42 8.34 -18.33
C TRP A 274 0.51 9.54 -18.24
N HIS A 275 1.81 9.34 -18.46
CA HIS A 275 2.80 10.42 -18.46
C HIS A 275 2.83 11.20 -17.13
N LEU A 276 2.48 10.54 -16.02
CA LEU A 276 2.54 11.12 -14.67
C LEU A 276 3.95 10.99 -14.11
N GLN A 277 4.30 11.78 -13.08
CA GLN A 277 5.51 11.50 -12.31
C GLN A 277 5.34 10.15 -11.59
N PRO A 278 6.27 9.19 -11.70
CA PRO A 278 6.11 7.84 -11.13
C PRO A 278 5.77 7.82 -9.62
N LEU A 279 6.27 8.79 -8.85
CA LEU A 279 5.94 8.95 -7.43
C LEU A 279 4.47 9.31 -7.16
N GLN A 280 3.69 9.69 -8.17
CA GLN A 280 2.25 9.95 -8.04
C GLN A 280 1.44 8.65 -7.95
N TYR A 281 1.98 7.52 -8.38
CA TYR A 281 1.37 6.21 -8.17
C TYR A 281 1.60 5.76 -6.72
N MET A 282 0.58 5.12 -6.15
CA MET A 282 0.50 4.78 -4.74
C MET A 282 0.20 3.30 -4.57
N THR A 283 1.19 2.54 -4.09
CA THR A 283 1.14 1.08 -4.01
C THR A 283 0.57 0.57 -2.69
N MET A 284 0.04 -0.66 -2.73
CA MET A 284 -0.49 -1.35 -1.57
C MET A 284 0.62 -1.85 -0.62
N PHE A 285 1.76 -2.24 -1.19
CA PHE A 285 2.97 -2.67 -0.49
C PHE A 285 4.20 -1.98 -1.08
N PRO A 286 5.32 -1.89 -0.35
CA PRO A 286 6.54 -1.19 -0.81
C PRO A 286 7.35 -2.03 -1.80
N HIS A 287 6.72 -2.59 -2.84
CA HIS A 287 7.36 -3.49 -3.82
C HIS A 287 7.82 -2.79 -5.11
N THR A 288 7.43 -1.52 -5.32
CA THR A 288 7.81 -0.74 -6.52
C THR A 288 8.38 0.61 -6.08
N PRO A 289 9.72 0.74 -5.94
CA PRO A 289 10.35 1.93 -5.36
C PRO A 289 10.26 3.17 -6.25
N ASP A 290 9.94 3.03 -7.55
CA ASP A 290 9.60 4.15 -8.44
C ASP A 290 8.31 4.87 -8.02
N ASN A 291 7.47 4.22 -7.21
CA ASN A 291 6.17 4.71 -6.76
C ASN A 291 6.19 5.05 -5.27
N SER A 292 5.17 5.77 -4.80
CA SER A 292 4.96 6.03 -3.39
C SER A 292 4.28 4.83 -2.71
N PHE A 293 4.73 4.45 -1.52
CA PHE A 293 4.02 3.47 -0.70
C PHE A 293 2.89 4.16 0.07
N LEU A 294 1.64 3.76 -0.18
CA LEU A 294 0.46 4.25 0.54
C LEU A 294 0.07 3.31 1.69
N GLY A 295 0.01 2.01 1.42
CA GLY A 295 -0.34 1.01 2.41
C GLY A 295 -1.78 1.09 2.91
N PHE A 296 -2.01 0.47 4.06
CA PHE A 296 -3.31 0.36 4.72
C PHE A 296 -3.12 0.02 6.20
N VAL A 297 -4.22 0.06 6.96
CA VAL A 297 -4.25 -0.39 8.36
C VAL A 297 -4.98 -1.72 8.43
N SER A 298 -4.32 -2.72 9.02
CA SER A 298 -4.87 -4.04 9.31
C SER A 298 -5.94 -3.94 10.39
N GLU A 299 -7.01 -4.73 10.30
CA GLU A 299 -8.05 -4.74 11.33
C GLU A 299 -7.67 -5.72 12.43
N GLU A 300 -7.17 -5.19 13.55
CA GLU A 300 -6.94 -5.93 14.78
C GLU A 300 -8.13 -5.71 15.72
N VAL A 301 -8.70 -6.78 16.25
CA VAL A 301 -9.78 -6.64 17.22
C VAL A 301 -9.17 -6.22 18.57
N MET A 302 -9.61 -5.05 19.03
CA MET A 302 -9.13 -4.37 20.23
C MET A 302 -9.32 -5.27 21.46
N VAL A 303 -8.23 -5.48 22.19
CA VAL A 303 -8.25 -6.09 23.53
C VAL A 303 -8.73 -5.07 24.58
N GLU A 304 -8.76 -3.77 24.24
CA GLU A 304 -9.13 -2.69 25.18
C GLU A 304 -10.61 -2.69 25.62
N GLN A 305 -11.48 -3.56 25.07
CA GLN A 305 -12.86 -3.72 25.56
C GLN A 305 -13.06 -4.88 26.56
N GLU A 306 -12.06 -5.73 26.80
CA GLU A 306 -12.16 -6.81 27.80
C GLU A 306 -11.83 -6.36 29.23
N GLU A 307 -11.47 -5.08 29.45
CA GLU A 307 -11.37 -4.51 30.80
C GLU A 307 -12.74 -4.16 31.43
N ARG A 308 -13.87 -4.43 30.73
CA ARG A 308 -15.22 -4.32 31.31
C ARG A 308 -15.96 -5.64 31.22
N GLU A 309 -15.96 -6.34 32.35
CA GLU A 309 -17.08 -7.12 32.90
C GLU A 309 -17.72 -8.14 31.95
N GLU A 310 -17.15 -9.34 31.88
CA GLU A 310 -17.86 -10.60 32.16
C GLU A 310 -16.84 -11.70 32.46
N GLU A 311 -17.12 -12.47 33.50
CA GLU A 311 -16.31 -13.56 34.05
C GLU A 311 -16.06 -14.66 33.00
N VAL A 312 -15.03 -14.52 32.17
CA VAL A 312 -14.43 -15.64 31.45
C VAL A 312 -13.20 -16.06 32.26
N GLU A 313 -13.33 -17.22 32.92
CA GLU A 313 -12.22 -17.93 33.56
C GLU A 313 -10.93 -17.81 32.73
N PRO A 314 -9.80 -17.36 33.32
CA PRO A 314 -8.54 -17.19 32.60
C PRO A 314 -7.90 -18.57 32.34
N GLY A 315 -8.52 -19.36 31.47
CA GLY A 315 -7.86 -20.47 30.83
C GLY A 315 -6.71 -19.94 29.97
N PRO A 316 -5.57 -20.65 29.85
CA PRO A 316 -4.51 -20.23 28.94
C PRO A 316 -5.11 -20.12 27.54
N TYR A 317 -4.99 -18.94 26.91
CA TYR A 317 -5.34 -18.68 25.51
C TYR A 317 -4.48 -19.58 24.60
N ARG A 318 -4.82 -20.86 24.55
CA ARG A 318 -4.13 -21.85 23.73
C ARG A 318 -4.80 -21.83 22.37
N LYS A 319 -4.05 -21.42 21.34
CA LYS A 319 -4.46 -21.59 19.94
C LYS A 319 -4.83 -23.05 19.72
N ASP A 320 -5.95 -23.28 19.07
CA ASP A 320 -6.34 -24.63 18.66
C ASP A 320 -5.36 -25.12 17.58
N ASN A 321 -5.16 -26.43 17.46
CA ASN A 321 -4.41 -27.02 16.35
C ASN A 321 -5.26 -26.97 15.06
N THR A 322 -5.66 -25.76 14.68
CA THR A 322 -6.51 -25.47 13.53
C THR A 322 -5.77 -24.62 12.51
N ALA A 323 -6.06 -24.90 11.24
CA ALA A 323 -5.60 -24.15 10.09
C ALA A 323 -6.80 -23.45 9.43
N VAL A 324 -6.62 -22.23 8.95
CA VAL A 324 -7.63 -21.50 8.15
C VAL A 324 -7.05 -21.22 6.77
N VAL A 325 -7.74 -21.64 5.73
CA VAL A 325 -7.26 -21.52 4.34
C VAL A 325 -7.65 -20.17 3.74
N TYR A 326 -6.67 -19.54 3.10
CA TYR A 326 -6.82 -18.28 2.39
C TYR A 326 -7.31 -18.50 0.96
N GLY A 327 -8.63 -18.56 0.79
CA GLY A 327 -9.28 -18.59 -0.52
C GLY A 327 -10.80 -18.59 -0.41
N LYS A 328 -11.46 -17.53 -0.89
CA LYS A 328 -12.92 -17.35 -0.71
C LYS A 328 -13.76 -17.85 -1.90
N GLN A 329 -13.12 -18.31 -2.97
CA GLN A 329 -13.77 -18.74 -4.21
C GLN A 329 -13.29 -20.13 -4.61
N ASP A 330 -14.20 -20.96 -5.12
CA ASP A 330 -13.95 -22.37 -5.46
C ASP A 330 -12.74 -22.57 -6.39
N TYR A 331 -12.61 -21.75 -7.43
CA TYR A 331 -11.48 -21.85 -8.38
C TYR A 331 -10.09 -21.70 -7.74
N MET A 332 -9.99 -21.05 -6.58
CA MET A 332 -8.72 -20.88 -5.86
C MET A 332 -8.20 -22.20 -5.27
N TRP A 333 -9.10 -23.16 -5.06
CA TRP A 333 -8.85 -24.45 -4.42
C TRP A 333 -8.53 -25.56 -5.44
N GLN A 334 -8.80 -25.33 -6.72
CA GLN A 334 -8.63 -26.33 -7.77
C GLN A 334 -7.16 -26.76 -7.93
N GLY A 335 -6.92 -28.07 -7.91
CA GLY A 335 -5.57 -28.64 -8.04
C GLY A 335 -4.69 -28.40 -6.81
N LYS A 336 -5.30 -28.27 -5.62
CA LYS A 336 -4.63 -28.06 -4.32
C LYS A 336 -4.91 -29.20 -3.33
N GLU A 337 -5.54 -30.28 -3.79
CA GLU A 337 -6.07 -31.35 -2.97
C GLU A 337 -4.96 -32.03 -2.17
N ARG A 338 -3.85 -32.40 -2.83
CA ARG A 338 -2.69 -33.03 -2.17
C ARG A 338 -2.03 -32.12 -1.13
N TYR A 339 -1.92 -30.82 -1.42
CA TYR A 339 -1.33 -29.85 -0.51
C TYR A 339 -2.16 -29.72 0.76
N LEU A 340 -3.47 -29.59 0.61
CA LEU A 340 -4.42 -29.48 1.72
C LEU A 340 -4.56 -30.80 2.49
N GLU A 341 -4.49 -31.94 1.81
CA GLU A 341 -4.51 -33.26 2.45
C GLU A 341 -3.37 -33.42 3.45
N VAL A 342 -2.14 -33.04 3.08
CA VAL A 342 -0.97 -33.09 3.97
C VAL A 342 -1.14 -32.18 5.19
N ILE A 343 -1.69 -30.98 5.00
CA ILE A 343 -1.94 -30.05 6.11
C ILE A 343 -3.02 -30.62 7.05
N SER A 344 -4.10 -31.15 6.48
CA SER A 344 -5.22 -31.71 7.23
C SER A 344 -4.87 -33.00 8.01
N GLN A 345 -3.73 -33.63 7.72
CA GLN A 345 -3.22 -34.74 8.54
C GLN A 345 -2.68 -34.27 9.90
N GLU A 346 -2.25 -33.02 10.00
CA GLU A 346 -1.62 -32.45 11.21
C GLU A 346 -2.51 -31.40 11.90
N LEU A 347 -3.45 -30.78 11.19
CA LEU A 347 -4.29 -29.68 11.66
C LEU A 347 -5.76 -29.84 11.20
N GLU A 348 -6.72 -29.54 12.07
CA GLU A 348 -8.12 -29.39 11.64
C GLU A 348 -8.23 -28.17 10.72
N THR A 349 -8.70 -28.35 9.48
CA THR A 349 -8.57 -27.33 8.44
C THR A 349 -9.92 -26.72 8.06
N HIS A 350 -9.99 -25.39 8.11
CA HIS A 350 -11.19 -24.58 7.93
C HIS A 350 -11.10 -23.74 6.65
N GLY A 351 -12.25 -23.51 6.00
CA GLY A 351 -12.38 -22.63 4.84
C GLY A 351 -13.53 -21.63 5.00
N THR A 352 -13.46 -20.51 4.30
CA THR A 352 -14.55 -19.51 4.20
C THR A 352 -14.94 -19.28 2.75
N VAL A 353 -15.41 -20.35 2.09
CA VAL A 353 -15.63 -20.39 0.64
C VAL A 353 -17.09 -20.06 0.33
N TYR A 354 -17.29 -19.18 -0.65
CA TYR A 354 -18.62 -18.86 -1.14
C TYR A 354 -19.34 -20.09 -1.72
N GLN A 355 -20.60 -20.28 -1.34
CA GLN A 355 -21.47 -21.34 -1.83
C GLN A 355 -22.70 -20.71 -2.50
N PRO A 356 -22.87 -20.88 -3.82
CA PRO A 356 -24.08 -20.45 -4.50
C PRO A 356 -25.29 -21.26 -4.03
N PRO A 357 -26.51 -20.69 -4.02
CA PRO A 357 -27.72 -21.47 -3.75
C PRO A 357 -27.83 -22.68 -4.69
N GLY A 358 -28.02 -23.87 -4.12
CA GLY A 358 -28.17 -25.13 -4.87
C GLY A 358 -26.87 -25.74 -5.39
N HIS A 359 -25.70 -25.16 -5.11
CA HIS A 359 -24.40 -25.72 -5.49
C HIS A 359 -23.44 -25.74 -4.30
N SER A 360 -22.87 -26.91 -4.01
CA SER A 360 -21.79 -27.03 -3.03
C SER A 360 -20.45 -26.73 -3.71
N ALA A 361 -19.60 -25.92 -3.04
CA ALA A 361 -18.20 -25.77 -3.45
C ALA A 361 -17.51 -27.14 -3.46
N GLN A 362 -16.64 -27.38 -4.44
CA GLN A 362 -15.90 -28.61 -4.62
C GLN A 362 -14.67 -28.61 -3.70
N LEU A 363 -14.93 -28.79 -2.40
CA LEU A 363 -13.90 -28.83 -1.38
C LEU A 363 -13.59 -30.28 -0.98
N PRO A 364 -12.33 -30.58 -0.61
CA PRO A 364 -11.99 -31.84 0.03
C PRO A 364 -12.86 -32.10 1.27
N SER A 365 -13.28 -33.34 1.48
CA SER A 365 -14.26 -33.72 2.51
C SER A 365 -13.81 -33.46 3.95
N ASN A 366 -12.50 -33.32 4.15
CA ASN A 366 -11.83 -33.00 5.41
C ASN A 366 -11.75 -31.49 5.71
N ILE A 367 -12.31 -30.63 4.86
CA ILE A 367 -12.35 -29.18 5.07
C ILE A 367 -13.68 -28.76 5.68
N ILE A 368 -13.62 -28.08 6.83
CA ILE A 368 -14.80 -27.48 7.48
C ILE A 368 -15.05 -26.11 6.86
N ASN A 369 -16.04 -26.02 5.97
CA ASN A 369 -16.41 -24.75 5.34
C ASN A 369 -17.43 -23.96 6.18
N HIS A 370 -17.09 -22.72 6.51
CA HIS A 370 -17.93 -21.79 7.28
C HIS A 370 -18.78 -20.87 6.39
N GLY A 371 -18.64 -20.98 5.07
CA GLY A 371 -19.23 -20.01 4.13
C GLY A 371 -18.54 -18.64 4.22
N LEU A 372 -19.16 -17.61 3.64
CA LEU A 372 -18.66 -16.25 3.78
C LEU A 372 -19.02 -15.71 5.17
N LEU A 373 -17.99 -15.45 5.97
CA LEU A 373 -18.13 -14.86 7.29
C LEU A 373 -18.11 -13.32 7.24
N ALA A 374 -18.79 -12.70 8.20
CA ALA A 374 -18.59 -11.29 8.51
C ALA A 374 -17.17 -11.07 9.07
N GLN A 375 -16.67 -9.82 9.03
CA GLN A 375 -15.28 -9.53 9.39
C GLN A 375 -14.95 -9.90 10.83
N ASP A 376 -15.82 -9.58 11.79
CA ASP A 376 -15.70 -9.92 13.20
C ASP A 376 -15.63 -11.44 13.44
N GLN A 377 -16.52 -12.21 12.79
CA GLN A 377 -16.54 -13.66 12.85
C GLN A 377 -15.27 -14.28 12.23
N PHE A 378 -14.78 -13.70 11.12
CA PHE A 378 -13.55 -14.13 10.50
C PHE A 378 -12.33 -13.88 11.40
N LEU A 379 -12.26 -12.72 12.06
CA LEU A 379 -11.19 -12.42 13.02
C LEU A 379 -11.26 -13.33 14.26
N GLN A 380 -12.46 -13.70 14.74
CA GLN A 380 -12.62 -14.68 15.81
C GLN A 380 -12.10 -16.07 15.40
N LEU A 381 -12.36 -16.50 14.17
CA LEU A 381 -11.82 -17.74 13.63
C LEU A 381 -10.29 -17.70 13.57
N LEU A 382 -9.71 -16.61 13.06
CA LEU A 382 -8.26 -16.42 13.03
C LEU A 382 -7.63 -16.35 14.43
N ARG A 383 -8.32 -15.76 15.41
CA ARG A 383 -7.86 -15.74 16.82
C ARG A 383 -7.67 -17.13 17.39
N ARG A 384 -8.45 -18.12 16.97
CA ARG A 384 -8.30 -19.52 17.41
C ARG A 384 -7.31 -20.30 16.58
N ALA A 385 -7.15 -19.93 15.30
CA ALA A 385 -6.27 -20.60 14.37
C ALA A 385 -4.79 -20.44 14.71
N LYS A 386 -4.03 -21.54 14.55
CA LYS A 386 -2.57 -21.56 14.66
C LYS A 386 -1.90 -21.23 13.32
N VAL A 387 -2.47 -21.70 12.22
CA VAL A 387 -1.89 -21.51 10.87
C VAL A 387 -2.89 -20.89 9.91
N PHE A 388 -2.45 -19.89 9.15
CA PHE A 388 -3.19 -19.34 8.02
C PHE A 388 -2.52 -19.82 6.72
N VAL A 389 -3.27 -20.50 5.85
CA VAL A 389 -2.73 -21.30 4.75
C VAL A 389 -3.00 -20.63 3.40
N GLY A 390 -1.97 -20.15 2.75
CA GLY A 390 -2.00 -19.63 1.38
C GLY A 390 -2.15 -20.72 0.32
N LEU A 391 -2.95 -20.45 -0.71
CA LEU A 391 -3.16 -21.32 -1.88
C LEU A 391 -2.38 -20.88 -3.13
N GLY A 392 -1.64 -19.77 -3.04
CA GLY A 392 -0.93 -19.15 -4.16
C GLY A 392 -1.74 -18.08 -4.88
N PHE A 393 -3.01 -17.90 -4.54
CA PHE A 393 -3.85 -16.79 -4.99
C PHE A 393 -4.94 -16.52 -3.93
N PRO A 394 -5.35 -15.25 -3.68
CA PRO A 394 -4.89 -14.01 -4.32
C PRO A 394 -3.49 -13.58 -3.90
N TYR A 395 -2.83 -12.78 -4.75
CA TYR A 395 -1.50 -12.21 -4.50
C TYR A 395 -1.59 -10.95 -3.63
N GLU A 396 -0.64 -10.78 -2.72
CA GLU A 396 -0.40 -9.51 -1.99
C GLU A 396 -1.69 -8.87 -1.44
N GLY A 397 -2.52 -9.69 -0.77
CA GLY A 397 -3.73 -9.24 -0.11
C GLY A 397 -3.50 -8.89 1.36
N PRO A 398 -4.44 -8.20 2.03
CA PRO A 398 -4.28 -7.79 3.43
C PRO A 398 -4.47 -8.92 4.45
N ALA A 399 -5.19 -9.99 4.10
CA ALA A 399 -5.60 -11.03 5.04
C ALA A 399 -4.45 -11.77 5.73
N PRO A 400 -3.30 -12.07 5.07
CA PRO A 400 -2.14 -12.61 5.77
C PRO A 400 -1.61 -11.71 6.90
N LEU A 401 -1.62 -10.39 6.73
CA LEU A 401 -1.21 -9.47 7.79
C LEU A 401 -2.21 -9.42 8.95
N GLU A 402 -3.52 -9.50 8.67
CA GLU A 402 -4.56 -9.65 9.69
C GLU A 402 -4.37 -10.95 10.49
N ALA A 403 -4.07 -12.06 9.81
CA ALA A 403 -3.82 -13.34 10.46
C ALA A 403 -2.55 -13.32 11.33
N ILE A 404 -1.44 -12.77 10.82
CA ILE A 404 -0.18 -12.65 11.57
C ILE A 404 -0.37 -11.76 12.81
N ALA A 405 -1.07 -10.63 12.68
CA ALA A 405 -1.35 -9.75 13.80
C ALA A 405 -2.20 -10.43 14.91
N LEU A 406 -3.02 -11.41 14.54
CA LEU A 406 -3.78 -12.25 15.48
C LEU A 406 -3.00 -13.48 15.97
N GLY A 407 -1.70 -13.58 15.68
CA GLY A 407 -0.83 -14.66 16.15
C GLY A 407 -0.90 -15.95 15.33
N CYS A 408 -1.44 -15.93 14.12
CA CYS A 408 -1.32 -17.05 13.19
C CYS A 408 0.07 -17.06 12.54
N VAL A 409 0.62 -18.25 12.31
CA VAL A 409 1.72 -18.43 11.36
C VAL A 409 1.16 -18.48 9.95
N PHE A 410 1.67 -17.66 9.03
CA PHE A 410 1.28 -17.67 7.63
C PHE A 410 2.14 -18.65 6.82
N LEU A 411 1.53 -19.73 6.35
CA LEU A 411 2.14 -20.69 5.44
C LEU A 411 1.78 -20.32 4.00
N GLN A 412 2.76 -20.00 3.16
CA GLN A 412 2.52 -19.54 1.79
C GLN A 412 3.30 -20.33 0.73
N PRO A 413 2.77 -20.46 -0.50
CA PRO A 413 3.51 -21.07 -1.59
C PRO A 413 4.64 -20.19 -2.13
N ARG A 414 5.77 -20.85 -2.46
CA ARG A 414 6.83 -20.33 -3.34
C ARG A 414 6.41 -20.44 -4.80
N PHE A 415 6.84 -19.50 -5.63
CA PHE A 415 6.71 -19.56 -7.07
C PHE A 415 8.09 -19.74 -7.70
N GLN A 416 8.28 -20.89 -8.35
CA GLN A 416 9.47 -21.20 -9.11
C GLN A 416 9.08 -21.74 -10.50
N PRO A 417 9.33 -20.99 -11.59
CA PRO A 417 9.89 -19.63 -11.60
C PRO A 417 8.96 -18.58 -10.94
N PRO A 418 9.50 -17.42 -10.53
CA PRO A 418 8.69 -16.29 -10.06
C PRO A 418 7.62 -15.90 -11.08
N ARG A 419 6.47 -15.42 -10.60
CA ARG A 419 5.37 -14.98 -11.47
C ARG A 419 5.60 -13.56 -11.96
N SER A 420 5.33 -13.31 -13.23
CA SER A 420 5.44 -11.98 -13.84
C SER A 420 4.38 -11.80 -14.94
N SER A 421 4.38 -10.64 -15.59
CA SER A 421 3.52 -10.36 -16.74
C SER A 421 3.77 -11.27 -17.95
N GLU A 422 4.91 -11.97 -18.00
CA GLU A 422 5.29 -12.87 -19.09
C GLU A 422 4.72 -14.29 -18.92
N ASN A 423 4.55 -14.76 -17.68
CA ASN A 423 4.22 -16.15 -17.38
C ASN A 423 2.93 -16.34 -16.54
N SER A 424 2.20 -15.26 -16.26
CA SER A 424 0.96 -15.30 -15.48
C SER A 424 -0.13 -14.44 -16.12
N ASP A 425 -1.28 -15.07 -16.42
CA ASP A 425 -2.44 -14.38 -17.00
C ASP A 425 -2.95 -13.24 -16.11
N PHE A 426 -2.81 -13.35 -14.79
CA PHE A 426 -3.20 -12.28 -13.87
C PHE A 426 -2.32 -11.03 -14.01
N TYR A 427 -1.01 -11.22 -14.18
CA TYR A 427 -0.06 -10.11 -14.33
C TYR A 427 0.04 -9.60 -15.77
N LYS A 428 -0.50 -10.35 -16.74
CA LYS A 428 -0.51 -9.95 -18.15
C LYS A 428 -1.14 -8.58 -18.35
N GLY A 429 -0.41 -7.70 -19.02
CA GLY A 429 -0.85 -6.33 -19.33
C GLY A 429 -0.79 -5.35 -18.15
N LYS A 430 -0.36 -5.77 -16.96
CA LYS A 430 -0.04 -4.84 -15.86
C LYS A 430 1.22 -4.03 -16.20
N PRO A 431 1.34 -2.77 -15.75
CA PRO A 431 2.39 -1.85 -16.17
C PRO A 431 3.70 -2.03 -15.36
N THR A 432 4.16 -3.28 -15.22
CA THR A 432 5.36 -3.65 -14.44
C THR A 432 5.97 -4.95 -14.95
N THR A 433 7.30 -5.04 -14.88
CA THR A 433 8.09 -6.25 -15.12
C THR A 433 8.42 -7.01 -13.84
N ARG A 434 7.95 -6.52 -12.68
CA ARG A 434 8.24 -7.10 -11.36
C ARG A 434 7.93 -8.60 -11.31
N GLN A 435 8.87 -9.33 -10.73
CA GLN A 435 8.77 -10.76 -10.50
C GLN A 435 8.32 -11.03 -9.05
N VAL A 436 7.37 -11.94 -8.90
CA VAL A 436 6.72 -12.27 -7.64
C VAL A 436 7.14 -13.69 -7.23
N SER A 437 7.98 -13.80 -6.21
CA SER A 437 8.62 -15.06 -5.76
C SER A 437 7.74 -15.95 -4.89
N SER A 438 6.69 -15.41 -4.29
CA SER A 438 5.77 -16.10 -3.38
C SER A 438 4.39 -15.44 -3.40
N GLN A 439 3.40 -16.05 -2.75
CA GLN A 439 2.04 -15.47 -2.71
C GLN A 439 2.02 -14.05 -2.11
N HIS A 440 2.88 -13.76 -1.14
CA HIS A 440 2.98 -12.46 -0.48
C HIS A 440 4.45 -12.08 -0.20
N PRO A 441 5.19 -11.53 -1.20
CA PRO A 441 6.62 -11.22 -1.05
C PRO A 441 6.93 -10.28 0.11
N TYR A 442 6.06 -9.30 0.40
CA TYR A 442 6.26 -8.44 1.56
C TYR A 442 6.29 -9.22 2.89
N ALA A 443 5.44 -10.25 3.03
CA ALA A 443 5.39 -11.05 4.24
C ALA A 443 6.62 -11.98 4.32
N GLU A 444 7.09 -12.47 3.16
CA GLU A 444 8.32 -13.25 3.07
C GLU A 444 9.56 -12.43 3.50
N GLU A 445 9.74 -11.24 2.92
CA GLU A 445 10.98 -10.46 3.04
C GLU A 445 11.03 -9.59 4.31
N PHE A 446 9.90 -8.97 4.70
CA PHE A 446 9.88 -7.99 5.78
C PHE A 446 9.35 -8.54 7.11
N ILE A 447 8.69 -9.70 7.11
CA ILE A 447 8.23 -10.38 8.32
C ILE A 447 9.03 -11.68 8.54
N GLY A 448 9.03 -12.58 7.56
CA GLY A 448 9.83 -13.80 7.59
C GLY A 448 9.48 -14.76 8.72
N LYS A 449 10.37 -15.72 8.96
CA LYS A 449 10.21 -16.68 10.07
C LYS A 449 10.41 -15.97 11.43
N PRO A 450 9.74 -16.43 12.50
CA PRO A 450 8.87 -17.62 12.58
C PRO A 450 7.43 -17.42 12.09
N TYR A 451 7.03 -16.19 11.76
CA TYR A 451 5.63 -15.83 11.47
C TYR A 451 5.19 -16.16 10.04
N VAL A 452 6.14 -16.25 9.11
CA VAL A 452 5.88 -16.53 7.70
C VAL A 452 6.78 -17.66 7.21
N TRP A 453 6.18 -18.70 6.65
CA TRP A 453 6.89 -19.85 6.09
C TRP A 453 6.53 -20.01 4.63
N THR A 454 7.54 -20.01 3.77
CA THR A 454 7.37 -20.20 2.32
C THR A 454 7.78 -21.62 1.91
N VAL A 455 6.87 -22.37 1.27
CA VAL A 455 7.06 -23.78 0.88
C VAL A 455 6.83 -24.03 -0.60
N ASP A 456 7.46 -25.06 -1.15
CA ASP A 456 7.07 -25.63 -2.45
C ASP A 456 5.81 -26.48 -2.27
N MET A 457 4.68 -25.95 -2.73
CA MET A 457 3.37 -26.58 -2.64
C MET A 457 3.28 -27.94 -3.38
N THR A 458 4.18 -28.20 -4.33
CA THR A 458 4.23 -29.48 -5.07
C THR A 458 5.00 -30.56 -4.32
N ASN A 459 5.87 -30.16 -3.40
CA ASN A 459 6.69 -31.06 -2.59
C ASN A 459 5.99 -31.34 -1.25
N THR A 460 5.26 -32.46 -1.18
CA THR A 460 4.52 -32.86 0.02
C THR A 460 5.40 -33.07 1.25
N THR A 461 6.67 -33.43 1.07
CA THR A 461 7.62 -33.59 2.17
C THR A 461 7.98 -32.24 2.77
N ASP A 462 8.29 -31.25 1.93
CA ASP A 462 8.56 -29.86 2.37
C ASP A 462 7.38 -29.28 3.15
N VAL A 463 6.16 -29.47 2.64
CA VAL A 463 4.93 -29.02 3.31
C VAL A 463 4.77 -29.71 4.67
N GLN A 464 4.91 -31.03 4.73
CA GLN A 464 4.71 -31.79 5.98
C GLN A 464 5.76 -31.42 7.04
N GLU A 465 7.04 -31.36 6.66
CA GLU A 465 8.13 -30.99 7.56
C GLU A 465 7.97 -29.55 8.06
N THR A 466 7.55 -28.64 7.17
CA THR A 466 7.28 -27.24 7.54
C THR A 466 6.09 -27.13 8.51
N VAL A 467 4.97 -27.81 8.27
CA VAL A 467 3.82 -27.79 9.18
C VAL A 467 4.22 -28.35 10.55
N ARG A 468 4.97 -29.45 10.60
CA ARG A 468 5.50 -29.99 11.86
C ARG A 468 6.48 -29.03 12.54
N ALA A 469 7.31 -28.33 11.78
CA ALA A 469 8.21 -27.31 12.31
C ALA A 469 7.40 -26.16 12.90
N ILE A 470 6.36 -25.66 12.23
CA ILE A 470 5.45 -24.61 12.74
C ILE A 470 4.80 -25.07 14.04
N LEU A 471 4.33 -26.31 14.11
CA LEU A 471 3.73 -26.86 15.33
C LEU A 471 4.70 -26.93 16.51
N ARG A 472 6.00 -27.10 16.23
CA ARG A 472 7.12 -27.08 17.20
C ARG A 472 7.67 -25.68 17.46
N THR A 473 7.44 -24.73 16.56
CA THR A 473 7.89 -23.34 16.69
C THR A 473 6.97 -22.66 17.69
N GLU A 474 7.54 -22.34 18.85
CA GLU A 474 6.88 -21.82 20.05
C GLU A 474 5.89 -22.76 20.74
N ASP A 475 6.49 -23.77 21.38
CA ASP A 475 6.03 -24.29 22.65
C ASP A 475 6.78 -23.60 23.81
N PHE A 476 6.18 -22.54 24.38
CA PHE A 476 6.64 -21.98 25.67
C PHE A 476 6.51 -22.98 26.83
N CYS A 477 5.88 -24.15 26.61
CA CYS A 477 5.80 -25.25 27.56
C CYS A 477 6.94 -26.26 27.41
N SER A 478 7.87 -26.09 26.46
CA SER A 478 9.11 -26.87 26.42
C SER A 478 10.15 -26.24 27.35
N VAL A 479 10.79 -27.04 28.21
CA VAL A 479 11.80 -26.57 29.19
C VAL A 479 13.11 -26.10 28.51
N SER A 480 13.15 -26.09 27.18
CA SER A 480 14.28 -25.68 26.35
C SER A 480 14.28 -24.16 26.09
N PHE A 481 15.47 -23.58 26.13
CA PHE A 481 15.69 -22.14 25.99
C PHE A 481 15.20 -21.59 24.63
N PRO A 482 14.70 -20.34 24.58
CA PRO A 482 14.35 -19.69 23.32
C PRO A 482 15.55 -19.69 22.37
N THR A 483 15.36 -20.25 21.17
CA THR A 483 16.40 -20.30 20.13
C THR A 483 16.45 -19.05 19.25
N TRP A 484 15.62 -18.06 19.59
CA TRP A 484 15.47 -16.80 18.88
C TRP A 484 15.37 -15.63 19.88
N PRO A 485 16.04 -14.48 19.66
CA PRO A 485 17.03 -14.23 18.60
C PRO A 485 18.27 -15.12 18.74
N PRO A 486 19.04 -15.38 17.67
CA PRO A 486 20.18 -16.29 17.71
C PRO A 486 21.28 -15.78 18.66
N GLU A 487 22.07 -16.69 19.26
CA GLU A 487 23.19 -16.31 20.14
C GLU A 487 24.19 -15.36 19.44
N SER A 488 24.33 -15.44 18.12
CA SER A 488 25.16 -14.52 17.32
C SER A 488 24.78 -13.04 17.49
N ALA A 489 23.51 -12.76 17.82
CA ALA A 489 23.00 -11.41 18.07
C ALA A 489 23.47 -10.84 19.42
N LEU A 490 23.96 -11.69 20.34
CA LEU A 490 24.39 -11.29 21.68
C LEU A 490 25.61 -10.38 21.62
N ARG A 491 25.49 -9.22 22.27
CA ARG A 491 26.55 -8.28 22.59
C ARG A 491 26.54 -8.07 24.10
N ILE A 492 27.58 -8.57 24.77
CA ILE A 492 27.67 -8.54 26.23
C ILE A 492 28.23 -7.19 26.68
N HIS A 493 27.51 -6.48 27.56
CA HIS A 493 28.00 -5.25 28.17
C HIS A 493 27.97 -5.33 29.70
N LEU A 494 29.02 -4.83 30.35
CA LEU A 494 29.07 -4.68 31.80
C LEU A 494 28.63 -3.27 32.19
N GLY A 495 27.48 -3.16 32.85
CA GLY A 495 26.95 -1.88 33.32
C GLY A 495 27.83 -1.21 34.39
N PRO A 496 27.89 0.13 34.44
CA PRO A 496 28.33 0.85 35.61
C PRO A 496 27.41 0.57 36.82
N LEU A 497 27.90 0.85 38.04
CA LEU A 497 27.06 0.83 39.24
C LEU A 497 25.89 1.83 39.06
N GLY A 498 24.71 1.45 39.54
CA GLY A 498 23.50 2.28 39.45
C GLY A 498 22.90 2.39 38.04
N GLN A 499 23.28 1.55 37.07
CA GLN A 499 22.71 1.54 35.72
C GLN A 499 21.95 0.25 35.42
N SER A 500 20.83 0.36 34.71
CA SER A 500 20.04 -0.78 34.25
C SER A 500 20.53 -1.29 32.89
N CYS A 501 20.24 -2.55 32.55
CA CYS A 501 20.62 -3.09 31.26
C CYS A 501 19.94 -2.37 30.09
N ALA A 502 18.69 -1.93 30.25
CA ALA A 502 18.03 -1.07 29.28
C ALA A 502 18.82 0.22 28.99
N SER A 503 19.34 0.88 30.02
CA SER A 503 20.13 2.11 29.87
C SER A 503 21.52 1.87 29.27
N VAL A 504 22.16 0.75 29.65
CA VAL A 504 23.49 0.35 29.16
C VAL A 504 23.43 0.05 27.67
N CYS A 505 22.48 -0.79 27.23
CA CYS A 505 22.33 -1.13 25.81
C CYS A 505 21.95 0.09 24.97
N ARG A 506 21.02 0.92 25.45
CA ARG A 506 20.61 2.15 24.74
C ARG A 506 21.77 3.10 24.47
N ARG A 507 22.67 3.27 25.45
CA ARG A 507 23.87 4.14 25.32
C ARG A 507 24.85 3.62 24.26
N ALA A 508 24.86 2.31 24.03
CA ALA A 508 25.63 1.68 22.98
C ALA A 508 24.90 1.64 21.62
N SER A 509 23.76 2.33 21.48
CA SER A 509 22.88 2.24 20.29
C SER A 509 22.34 0.84 20.02
N LEU A 510 22.16 0.05 21.09
CA LEU A 510 21.61 -1.31 21.08
C LEU A 510 20.29 -1.35 21.89
N VAL A 511 19.61 -2.49 21.86
CA VAL A 511 18.46 -2.78 22.72
C VAL A 511 18.80 -3.94 23.66
N CYS A 512 18.27 -3.91 24.88
CA CYS A 512 18.42 -5.03 25.82
C CYS A 512 17.51 -6.18 25.39
N GLU A 513 18.06 -7.39 25.35
CA GLU A 513 17.37 -8.59 24.87
C GLU A 513 17.25 -9.61 26.00
N PRO A 514 16.10 -9.67 26.71
CA PRO A 514 15.95 -10.52 27.87
C PRO A 514 16.02 -12.01 27.55
N ALA A 515 15.65 -12.42 26.32
CA ALA A 515 15.74 -13.82 25.91
C ALA A 515 17.17 -14.37 25.99
N LEU A 516 18.19 -13.51 25.85
CA LEU A 516 19.59 -13.90 25.82
C LEU A 516 20.29 -13.90 27.20
N PHE A 517 19.59 -13.61 28.30
CA PHE A 517 20.19 -13.62 29.65
C PHE A 517 20.78 -14.99 30.03
N HIS A 518 20.19 -16.08 29.55
CA HIS A 518 20.66 -17.43 29.87
C HIS A 518 22.09 -17.71 29.37
N HIS A 519 22.51 -17.12 28.24
CA HIS A 519 23.89 -17.20 27.73
C HIS A 519 24.91 -16.44 28.60
N LEU A 520 24.43 -15.52 29.43
CA LEU A 520 25.25 -14.73 30.35
C LEU A 520 25.28 -15.30 31.77
N ASN A 521 24.36 -16.21 32.09
CA ASN A 521 24.17 -16.73 33.43
C ASN A 521 25.10 -17.91 33.74
N ASN A 522 26.39 -17.75 33.46
CA ASN A 522 27.42 -18.74 33.73
C ASN A 522 28.75 -18.05 34.07
N PRO A 523 29.67 -18.71 34.81
CA PRO A 523 30.94 -18.11 35.19
C PRO A 523 31.81 -17.68 34.00
N ALA A 524 31.75 -18.42 32.88
CA ALA A 524 32.55 -18.12 31.69
C ALA A 524 32.18 -16.76 31.07
N ALA A 525 30.94 -16.30 31.21
CA ALA A 525 30.52 -14.98 30.75
C ALA A 525 31.28 -13.83 31.43
N PHE A 526 31.62 -13.97 32.72
CA PHE A 526 32.42 -12.99 33.45
C PHE A 526 33.89 -13.02 32.99
N THR A 527 34.44 -14.22 32.79
CA THR A 527 35.82 -14.40 32.30
C THR A 527 36.01 -13.82 30.91
N ARG A 528 35.02 -13.93 30.01
CA ARG A 528 35.04 -13.30 28.67
C ARG A 528 35.18 -11.79 28.71
N LEU A 529 34.76 -11.16 29.81
CA LEU A 529 34.89 -9.71 30.05
C LEU A 529 36.15 -9.35 30.85
N GLY A 530 37.06 -10.30 31.05
CA GLY A 530 38.29 -10.10 31.85
C GLY A 530 38.03 -9.96 33.35
N LEU A 531 36.84 -10.33 33.84
CA LEU A 531 36.54 -10.33 35.27
C LEU A 531 36.93 -11.68 35.87
N SER A 532 37.56 -11.66 37.05
CA SER A 532 37.77 -12.87 37.82
C SER A 532 37.01 -12.80 39.14
N CYS A 533 36.19 -13.82 39.35
CA CYS A 533 35.29 -14.00 40.47
C CYS A 533 36.02 -14.70 41.63
N SER A 534 36.06 -14.08 42.81
CA SER A 534 36.57 -14.73 44.04
C SER A 534 35.57 -15.74 44.61
N SER A 535 34.28 -15.45 44.45
CA SER A 535 33.17 -16.37 44.76
C SER A 535 32.08 -16.20 43.71
N THR A 536 31.31 -17.27 43.48
CA THR A 536 30.14 -17.27 42.61
C THR A 536 28.94 -17.70 43.42
N ASP A 537 27.92 -16.84 43.48
CA ASP A 537 26.72 -17.05 44.29
C ASP A 537 25.51 -17.21 43.36
N GLN A 538 24.52 -18.00 43.80
CA GLN A 538 23.25 -18.21 43.08
C GLN A 538 22.16 -17.43 43.81
N GLU A 539 21.67 -16.37 43.18
CA GLU A 539 20.69 -15.43 43.73
C GLU A 539 19.28 -15.85 43.33
N VAL A 540 18.33 -15.85 44.27
CA VAL A 540 16.99 -16.43 44.07
C VAL A 540 15.89 -15.38 44.03
N ASP A 541 16.00 -14.33 44.84
CA ASP A 541 14.93 -13.35 45.06
C ASP A 541 15.26 -11.95 44.51
N ASN A 542 16.22 -11.87 43.58
CA ASN A 542 16.71 -10.58 43.07
C ASN A 542 16.85 -10.55 41.54
N HIS A 543 16.05 -9.72 40.88
CA HIS A 543 15.99 -9.56 39.43
C HIS A 543 17.19 -8.83 38.80
N LEU A 544 18.16 -8.39 39.60
CA LEU A 544 19.30 -7.60 39.14
C LEU A 544 20.45 -8.47 38.61
N PHE A 545 20.41 -9.78 38.83
CA PHE A 545 21.43 -10.73 38.40
C PHE A 545 21.16 -11.29 36.98
N PRO A 546 22.19 -11.67 36.20
CA PRO A 546 23.60 -11.84 36.59
C PRO A 546 24.33 -10.50 36.78
N ALA A 547 25.15 -10.42 37.83
CA ALA A 547 25.84 -9.19 38.19
C ALA A 547 27.17 -9.44 38.91
N TYR A 548 28.07 -8.46 38.79
CA TYR A 548 29.40 -8.47 39.39
C TYR A 548 29.49 -7.41 40.48
N SER A 549 29.85 -7.82 41.69
CA SER A 549 30.21 -6.88 42.75
C SER A 549 31.72 -6.61 42.71
N PRO A 550 32.15 -5.36 42.50
CA PRO A 550 33.57 -5.02 42.55
C PRO A 550 34.15 -5.19 43.96
N TRP A 551 33.33 -5.08 45.01
CA TRP A 551 33.78 -5.28 46.38
C TRP A 551 33.77 -6.77 46.73
N GLY A 552 34.96 -7.33 46.93
CA GLY A 552 35.13 -8.77 47.13
C GLY A 552 35.10 -9.61 45.84
N ARG A 553 34.96 -8.97 44.67
CA ARG A 553 34.99 -9.60 43.34
C ARG A 553 34.00 -10.77 43.22
N ARG A 554 32.77 -10.58 43.70
CA ARG A 554 31.74 -11.63 43.70
C ARG A 554 30.94 -11.60 42.40
N CYS A 555 30.62 -12.79 41.88
CA CYS A 555 29.79 -12.94 40.70
C CYS A 555 28.49 -13.62 41.07
N GLY A 556 27.37 -12.90 40.96
CA GLY A 556 26.05 -13.48 41.20
C GLY A 556 25.44 -13.97 39.89
N LEU A 557 24.94 -15.20 39.92
CA LEU A 557 24.13 -15.82 38.88
C LEU A 557 22.67 -15.81 39.32
N GLN A 558 21.75 -15.66 38.38
CA GLN A 558 20.31 -15.73 38.62
C GLN A 558 19.86 -17.20 38.69
N ARG A 559 19.24 -17.59 39.80
CA ARG A 559 18.67 -18.93 39.96
C ARG A 559 17.22 -18.98 39.46
N GLU A 560 16.43 -17.93 39.72
CA GLU A 560 15.04 -17.85 39.29
C GLU A 560 14.95 -17.23 37.89
N ARG A 561 14.68 -18.06 36.88
CA ARG A 561 14.72 -17.67 35.47
C ARG A 561 13.70 -16.57 35.15
N LEU A 562 12.55 -16.57 35.84
CA LEU A 562 11.52 -15.56 35.66
C LEU A 562 11.94 -14.16 36.15
N LEU A 563 13.04 -14.06 36.90
CA LEU A 563 13.58 -12.80 37.39
C LEU A 563 14.67 -12.20 36.48
N PHE A 564 14.98 -12.79 35.32
CA PHE A 564 15.80 -12.09 34.34
C PHE A 564 15.12 -10.81 33.88
N SER A 565 15.79 -9.67 34.04
CA SER A 565 15.16 -8.37 33.79
C SER A 565 16.11 -7.38 33.13
N CYS A 566 15.67 -6.72 32.05
CA CYS A 566 16.39 -5.58 31.49
C CYS A 566 16.30 -4.32 32.37
N ALA A 567 15.25 -4.24 33.20
CA ALA A 567 14.99 -3.13 34.11
C ALA A 567 15.67 -3.36 35.47
N GLY A 568 15.69 -2.31 36.29
CA GLY A 568 16.33 -2.34 37.60
C GLY A 568 17.82 -1.99 37.55
N SER A 569 18.24 -1.25 38.56
CA SER A 569 19.61 -0.75 38.75
C SER A 569 19.96 -0.86 40.23
N ASP A 570 21.22 -1.12 40.52
CA ASP A 570 21.69 -1.28 41.89
C ASP A 570 23.00 -0.54 42.09
N PRO A 571 23.14 0.26 43.17
CA PRO A 571 24.37 0.96 43.44
C PRO A 571 25.50 0.00 43.84
N ALA A 572 25.20 -1.26 44.19
CA ALA A 572 26.19 -2.19 44.69
C ALA A 572 26.70 -3.22 43.65
N HIS A 573 25.94 -3.49 42.60
CA HIS A 573 26.26 -4.51 41.62
C HIS A 573 26.29 -3.95 40.19
N ARG A 574 27.32 -4.36 39.43
CA ARG A 574 27.47 -4.08 38.01
C ARG A 574 26.79 -5.18 37.22
N ARG A 575 25.71 -4.85 36.50
CA ARG A 575 24.89 -5.85 35.79
C ARG A 575 25.58 -6.34 34.51
N LEU A 576 25.52 -7.64 34.24
CA LEU A 576 25.87 -8.21 32.94
C LEU A 576 24.64 -8.13 32.03
N CYS A 577 24.76 -7.37 30.94
CA CYS A 577 23.62 -6.98 30.12
C CYS A 577 23.68 -7.63 28.74
N PRO A 578 22.64 -8.38 28.34
CA PRO A 578 22.51 -8.93 27.00
C PRO A 578 21.94 -7.84 26.09
N CYS A 579 22.79 -7.25 25.26
CA CYS A 579 22.37 -6.30 24.25
C CYS A 579 22.33 -6.97 22.88
N ARG A 580 21.53 -6.44 21.97
CA ARG A 580 21.57 -6.80 20.54
C ARG A 580 21.43 -5.57 19.65
N ALA A 581 21.97 -5.67 18.44
CA ALA A 581 21.70 -4.69 17.40
C ALA A 581 20.24 -4.77 16.94
N HIS A 582 19.78 -3.72 16.27
CA HIS A 582 18.46 -3.66 15.67
C HIS A 582 18.54 -3.02 14.28
N ARG A 583 17.61 -3.37 13.39
CA ARG A 583 17.54 -2.76 12.05
C ARG A 583 17.01 -1.32 12.15
N ALA A 584 17.51 -0.44 11.29
CA ALA A 584 17.03 0.93 11.23
C ALA A 584 15.53 0.97 10.94
N GLY A 585 14.75 1.66 11.78
CA GLY A 585 13.29 1.71 11.67
C GLY A 585 12.53 0.48 12.21
N GLN A 586 13.22 -0.58 12.65
CA GLN A 586 12.61 -1.81 13.16
C GLN A 586 13.37 -2.34 14.39
N VAL A 587 13.04 -1.81 15.57
CA VAL A 587 13.71 -2.16 16.85
C VAL A 587 13.49 -3.63 17.24
N ALA A 588 12.39 -4.23 16.80
CA ALA A 588 12.03 -5.61 17.14
C ALA A 588 13.00 -6.65 16.55
N LEU A 589 13.65 -6.37 15.42
CA LEU A 589 14.49 -7.34 14.71
C LEU A 589 15.97 -6.97 14.78
N CYS A 590 16.82 -7.94 15.08
CA CYS A 590 18.27 -7.79 14.90
C CYS A 590 18.67 -8.00 13.42
N PRO A 591 19.89 -7.60 13.02
CA PRO A 591 20.39 -7.83 11.67
C PRO A 591 20.36 -9.29 11.23
N ASP A 592 20.62 -10.21 12.17
CA ASP A 592 20.69 -11.66 11.94
C ASP A 592 19.39 -12.39 12.34
N CYS A 593 18.30 -11.65 12.56
CA CYS A 593 17.03 -12.20 13.08
C CYS A 593 16.03 -12.58 11.98
N LEU A 594 16.47 -12.60 10.71
CA LEU A 594 15.69 -12.92 9.51
C LEU A 594 16.25 -14.15 8.81
#